data_AF-A0A9P7TF66-F1
#
_entry.id   AF-A0A9P7TF66-F1
#
_cell.length_a   1.000
_cell.length_b   1.000
_cell.length_c   1.000
_cell.angle_alpha   90.00
_cell.angle_beta   90.00
_cell.angle_gamma   90.00
#
_symmetry.space_group_name_H-M   'P 1'
#
loop_
_entity.id
_entity.type
_entity.pdbx_description
1 polymer ?
#
loop_
_entity_poly.entity_id
_entity_poly.type
_entity_poly.pdbx_seq_one_letter_code
_entity_poly.pdbx_strand_id
1 'polypeptide(L)'
;MSSEELPKITLYWLNHSRSQRIVWLLEELQVPYEVQVFHRDKETLLAPPELEKIHPLGKSPVVSITPRDAGAKPIVLAESGFMTQYLVDHVPAGKNLKPKQWREGKENTMGGETEEWLRYGYYLHYAEGSLMPYLVFALVVSRKLSLSSRSRL
;
A
#
# COMPACT_ATOMS: atom_id res chain seq x y z
N MET A 1 2.76 23.76 4.38
CA MET A 1 1.73 23.18 5.26
C MET A 1 2.44 22.80 6.54
N SER A 2 2.02 23.34 7.67
CA SER A 2 2.56 22.90 8.97
C SER A 2 2.06 21.48 9.25
N SER A 3 2.76 20.73 10.12
CA SER A 3 2.34 19.39 10.52
C SER A 3 0.94 19.34 11.17
N GLU A 4 0.42 20.49 11.61
CA GLU A 4 -0.90 20.61 12.26
C GLU A 4 -2.07 20.60 11.27
N GLU A 5 -1.83 20.88 9.99
CA GLU A 5 -2.88 20.86 8.95
C GLU A 5 -3.08 19.47 8.32
N LEU A 6 -2.14 18.54 8.53
CA LEU A 6 -2.20 17.21 7.91
C LEU A 6 -3.25 16.32 8.61
N PRO A 7 -3.98 15.49 7.84
CA PRO A 7 -4.90 14.52 8.40
C PRO A 7 -4.15 13.55 9.33
N LYS A 8 -4.84 13.01 10.34
CA LYS A 8 -4.28 11.93 11.15
C LYS A 8 -4.21 10.66 10.29
N ILE A 9 -3.03 10.09 10.15
CA ILE A 9 -2.80 8.86 9.40
C ILE A 9 -2.50 7.71 10.37
N THR A 10 -3.19 6.59 10.22
CA THR A 10 -2.91 5.35 10.95
C THR A 10 -2.69 4.21 9.96
N LEU A 11 -1.51 3.58 9.99
CA LEU A 11 -1.19 2.37 9.25
C LEU A 11 -1.50 1.13 10.10
N TYR A 12 -2.37 0.26 9.61
CA TYR A 12 -2.63 -1.05 10.22
C TYR A 12 -1.68 -2.09 9.61
N TRP A 13 -0.51 -2.24 10.25
CA TRP A 13 0.60 -3.04 9.76
C TRP A 13 0.46 -4.50 10.22
N LEU A 14 0.69 -5.46 9.31
CA LEU A 14 0.72 -6.89 9.62
C LEU A 14 2.10 -7.46 9.28
N ASN A 15 2.65 -8.30 10.16
CA ASN A 15 3.92 -8.98 9.88
C ASN A 15 3.85 -9.89 8.63
N HIS A 16 4.98 -10.01 7.93
CA HIS A 16 5.09 -10.75 6.66
C HIS A 16 3.96 -10.38 5.69
N SER A 17 3.74 -9.08 5.52
CA SER A 17 2.72 -8.55 4.63
C SER A 17 3.27 -7.43 3.76
N ARG A 18 2.42 -7.00 2.84
CA ARG A 18 2.70 -5.90 1.93
C ARG A 18 2.59 -4.53 2.62
N SER A 19 2.41 -4.45 3.94
CA SER A 19 2.42 -3.18 4.68
C SER A 19 3.78 -2.53 4.80
N GLN A 20 4.87 -3.30 4.67
CA GLN A 20 6.22 -2.76 4.79
C GLN A 20 6.51 -1.65 3.76
N ARG A 21 6.06 -1.79 2.51
CA ARG A 21 6.24 -0.73 1.50
C ARG A 21 5.51 0.56 1.83
N ILE A 22 4.40 0.48 2.57
CA ILE A 22 3.64 1.67 2.97
C ILE A 22 4.34 2.40 4.10
N VAL A 23 5.00 1.67 5.02
CA VAL A 23 5.91 2.29 6.01
C VAL A 23 6.98 3.12 5.28
N TRP A 24 7.71 2.51 4.35
CA TRP A 24 8.74 3.22 3.57
C TRP A 24 8.18 4.43 2.84
N LEU A 25 7.01 4.31 2.21
CA LEU A 25 6.38 5.44 1.52
C LEU A 25 6.03 6.58 2.49
N LEU A 26 5.49 6.28 3.68
CA LEU A 26 5.13 7.31 4.65
C LEU A 26 6.38 8.05 5.18
N GLU A 27 7.50 7.35 5.34
CA GLU A 27 8.80 7.97 5.66
C GLU A 27 9.27 8.89 4.53
N GLU A 28 9.25 8.42 3.27
CA GLU A 28 9.65 9.23 2.10
C GLU A 28 8.75 10.46 1.90
N LEU A 29 7.47 10.33 2.24
CA LEU A 29 6.50 11.44 2.21
C LEU A 29 6.65 12.41 3.38
N GLN A 30 7.47 12.08 4.38
CA GLN A 30 7.74 12.90 5.56
C GLN A 30 6.46 13.34 6.28
N VAL A 31 5.47 12.45 6.36
CA VAL A 31 4.21 12.71 7.05
C VAL A 31 4.17 12.03 8.42
N PRO A 32 3.62 12.67 9.46
CA PRO A 32 3.42 12.00 10.73
C PRO A 32 2.33 10.92 10.60
N TYR A 33 2.59 9.73 11.13
CA TYR A 33 1.63 8.63 11.15
C TYR A 33 1.78 7.77 12.40
N GLU A 34 0.70 7.09 12.77
CA GLU A 34 0.70 6.07 13.82
C GLU A 34 0.71 4.68 13.18
N VAL A 35 1.35 3.71 13.83
CA VAL A 35 1.31 2.30 13.43
C VAL A 35 0.54 1.49 14.46
N GLN A 36 -0.52 0.82 14.00
CA GLN A 36 -1.15 -0.24 14.77
C GLN A 36 -0.66 -1.59 14.26
N VAL A 37 0.03 -2.32 15.13
CA VAL A 37 0.71 -3.57 14.78
C VAL A 37 -0.22 -4.77 14.99
N PHE A 38 -0.32 -5.62 13.97
CA PHE A 38 -0.98 -6.91 13.99
C PHE A 38 0.03 -8.01 13.70
N HIS A 39 -0.22 -9.18 14.27
CA HIS A 39 0.56 -10.38 14.02
C HIS A 39 -0.32 -11.47 13.43
N ARG A 40 0.21 -12.15 12.42
CA ARG A 40 -0.35 -13.38 11.89
C ARG A 40 -0.34 -14.44 12.96
N ASP A 41 -1.36 -15.28 12.94
CA ASP A 41 -1.39 -16.49 13.75
C ASP A 41 -0.17 -17.37 13.42
N LYS A 42 0.50 -17.91 14.45
CA LYS A 42 1.81 -18.56 14.27
C LYS A 42 1.72 -19.90 13.54
N GLU A 43 0.56 -20.56 13.61
CA GLU A 43 0.36 -21.90 13.03
C GLU A 43 -0.21 -21.80 11.61
N THR A 44 -1.29 -21.04 11.46
CA THR A 44 -2.03 -20.89 10.21
C THR A 44 -1.38 -19.85 9.29
N LEU A 45 -0.65 -18.88 9.84
CA LEU A 45 -0.14 -17.67 9.17
C LEU A 45 -1.26 -16.77 8.62
N LEU A 46 -2.50 -16.94 9.07
CA LEU A 46 -3.61 -16.08 8.67
C LEU A 46 -3.57 -14.74 9.40
N ALA A 47 -4.23 -13.74 8.82
CA ALA A 47 -4.43 -12.47 9.49
C ALA A 47 -5.41 -12.65 10.66
N PRO A 48 -5.26 -11.88 11.75
CA PRO A 48 -6.15 -11.96 12.89
C PRO A 48 -7.53 -11.34 12.54
N PRO A 49 -8.64 -11.85 13.11
CA PRO A 49 -10.00 -11.42 12.78
C PRO A 49 -10.28 -9.95 13.12
N GLU A 50 -9.51 -9.34 14.02
CA GLU A 50 -9.59 -7.91 14.34
C GLU A 50 -9.34 -7.02 13.11
N LEU A 51 -8.61 -7.51 12.10
CA LEU A 51 -8.33 -6.75 10.89
C LEU A 51 -9.59 -6.57 10.02
N GLU A 52 -10.53 -7.51 10.06
CA GLU A 52 -11.84 -7.40 9.39
C GLU A 52 -12.71 -6.28 9.97
N LYS A 53 -12.52 -5.97 11.26
CA LYS A 53 -13.23 -4.87 11.94
C LYS A 53 -12.77 -3.50 11.44
N ILE A 54 -11.56 -3.41 10.86
CA ILE A 54 -11.01 -2.19 10.28
C ILE A 54 -11.46 -2.05 8.83
N HIS A 55 -11.32 -3.11 8.03
CA HIS A 55 -11.74 -3.12 6.64
C HIS A 55 -12.30 -4.51 6.27
N PRO A 56 -13.46 -4.62 5.58
CA PRO A 56 -14.13 -5.89 5.29
C PRO A 56 -13.29 -6.93 4.54
N LEU A 57 -12.22 -6.50 3.87
CA LEU A 57 -11.27 -7.39 3.19
C LEU A 57 -10.49 -8.30 4.16
N GLY A 58 -10.31 -7.91 5.43
CA GLY A 58 -9.58 -8.69 6.43
C GLY A 58 -8.09 -8.91 6.10
N LYS A 59 -7.51 -8.09 5.23
CA LYS A 59 -6.12 -8.21 4.78
C LYS A 59 -5.36 -6.90 4.96
N SER A 60 -4.04 -7.00 4.89
CA SER A 60 -3.11 -5.87 5.03
C SER A 60 -2.35 -5.64 3.70
N PRO A 61 -1.94 -4.40 3.39
CA PRO A 61 -2.08 -3.17 4.19
C PRO A 61 -3.46 -2.54 4.17
N VAL A 62 -3.70 -1.75 5.22
CA VAL A 62 -4.82 -0.81 5.33
C VAL A 62 -4.29 0.48 5.98
N VAL A 63 -4.73 1.63 5.49
CA VAL A 63 -4.47 2.94 6.13
C VAL A 63 -5.80 3.62 6.42
N SER A 64 -5.92 4.23 7.60
CA SER A 64 -6.97 5.19 7.91
C SER A 64 -6.42 6.61 7.82
N ILE A 65 -7.19 7.50 7.20
CA ILE A 65 -6.88 8.93 7.07
C ILE A 65 -8.08 9.70 7.63
N THR A 66 -7.88 10.41 8.73
CA THR A 66 -8.92 11.22 9.36
C THR A 66 -8.60 12.69 9.15
N PRO A 67 -9.40 13.43 8.36
CA PRO A 67 -9.29 14.88 8.27
C PRO A 67 -9.35 15.54 9.64
N ARG A 68 -8.71 16.71 9.79
CA ARG A 68 -8.72 17.46 11.06
C ARG A 68 -10.02 18.22 11.31
N ASP A 69 -10.92 18.26 10.32
CA ASP A 69 -12.18 18.96 10.43
C ASP A 69 -13.06 18.37 11.55
N ALA A 70 -13.78 19.24 12.26
CA ALA A 70 -14.65 18.83 13.35
C ALA A 70 -15.74 17.86 12.84
N GLY A 71 -15.81 16.67 13.44
CA GLY A 71 -16.79 15.64 13.06
C GLY A 71 -16.41 14.84 11.80
N ALA A 72 -15.22 15.05 11.23
CA ALA A 72 -14.74 14.26 10.11
C ALA A 72 -14.63 12.77 10.49
N LYS A 73 -15.03 11.92 9.56
CA LYS A 73 -14.92 10.46 9.71
C LYS A 73 -13.62 9.97 9.07
N PRO A 74 -13.03 8.88 9.57
CA PRO A 74 -11.88 8.25 8.94
C PRO A 74 -12.25 7.72 7.55
N ILE A 75 -11.37 7.98 6.58
CA ILE A 75 -11.36 7.33 5.28
C ILE A 75 -10.43 6.12 5.39
N VAL A 76 -10.95 4.92 5.18
CA VAL A 76 -10.17 3.69 5.25
C VAL A 76 -9.84 3.21 3.85
N LEU A 77 -8.55 3.11 3.56
CA LEU A 77 -8.01 2.71 2.26
C LEU A 77 -7.37 1.33 2.36
N ALA A 78 -7.78 0.45 1.45
CA ALA A 78 -7.13 -0.82 1.16
C ALA A 78 -6.56 -0.80 -0.28
N GLU A 79 -5.91 -1.88 -0.69
CA GLU A 79 -5.16 -2.00 -1.96
C GLU A 79 -3.91 -1.12 -2.02
N SER A 80 -2.75 -1.71 -1.74
CA SER A 80 -1.48 -0.99 -1.60
C SER A 80 -1.08 -0.14 -2.80
N GLY A 81 -1.33 -0.57 -4.04
CA GLY A 81 -1.08 0.26 -5.21
C GLY A 81 -1.93 1.54 -5.23
N PHE A 82 -3.21 1.41 -4.87
CA PHE A 82 -4.12 2.56 -4.75
C PHE A 82 -3.74 3.45 -3.57
N MET A 83 -3.40 2.87 -2.42
CA MET A 83 -2.90 3.60 -1.26
C MET A 83 -1.65 4.42 -1.61
N THR A 84 -0.69 3.82 -2.33
CA THR A 84 0.50 4.52 -2.82
C THR A 84 0.13 5.70 -3.68
N GLN A 85 -0.72 5.50 -4.69
CA GLN A 85 -1.14 6.58 -5.59
C GLN A 85 -1.85 7.71 -4.82
N TYR A 86 -2.79 7.36 -3.94
CA TYR A 86 -3.53 8.31 -3.13
C TYR A 86 -2.58 9.16 -2.27
N LEU A 87 -1.67 8.54 -1.51
CA LEU A 87 -0.75 9.26 -0.63
C LEU A 87 0.19 10.17 -1.43
N VAL A 88 0.73 9.69 -2.55
CA VAL A 88 1.61 10.47 -3.44
C VAL A 88 0.88 11.68 -4.04
N ASP A 89 -0.39 11.53 -4.41
CA ASP A 89 -1.15 12.62 -5.03
C ASP A 89 -1.61 13.69 -4.04
N HIS A 90 -1.84 13.32 -2.78
CA HIS A 90 -2.48 14.20 -1.80
C HIS A 90 -1.51 14.79 -0.77
N VAL A 91 -0.26 14.33 -0.72
CA VAL A 91 0.77 14.89 0.16
C VAL A 91 1.74 15.78 -0.63
N PRO A 92 2.12 16.97 -0.12
CA PRO A 92 3.03 17.87 -0.83
C PRO A 92 4.35 17.24 -1.28
N ALA A 93 4.99 16.43 -0.43
CA ALA A 93 6.23 15.72 -0.75
C ALA A 93 6.07 14.70 -1.89
N GLY A 94 4.86 14.15 -2.07
CA GLY A 94 4.55 13.18 -3.12
C GLY A 94 4.71 13.75 -4.54
N LYS A 95 4.64 15.08 -4.71
CA LYS A 95 4.94 15.73 -5.99
C LYS A 95 6.35 15.42 -6.50
N ASN A 96 7.30 15.11 -5.61
CA ASN A 96 8.67 14.75 -5.97
C ASN A 96 8.83 13.26 -6.31
N LEU A 97 7.83 12.43 -6.00
CA LEU A 97 7.85 10.98 -6.23
C LEU A 97 7.11 10.57 -7.51
N LYS A 98 6.54 11.53 -8.24
CA LYS A 98 5.85 11.28 -9.51
C LYS A 98 6.46 12.09 -10.66
N PRO A 99 6.63 11.49 -11.84
CA PRO A 99 7.09 12.23 -13.02
C PRO A 99 6.00 13.17 -13.54
N LYS A 100 6.40 14.14 -14.37
CA LYS A 100 5.46 15.01 -15.08
C LYS A 100 4.57 14.16 -15.98
N GLN A 101 3.25 14.27 -15.82
CA GLN A 101 2.30 13.46 -16.59
C GLN A 101 2.29 13.81 -18.08
N TRP A 102 2.22 15.10 -18.42
CA TRP A 102 1.98 15.57 -19.78
C TRP A 102 3.22 16.19 -20.43
N ARG A 103 3.40 15.94 -21.73
CA ARG A 103 4.27 16.76 -22.58
C ARG A 103 3.66 18.16 -22.71
N GLU A 104 4.50 19.16 -22.86
CA GLU A 104 4.06 20.55 -22.95
C GLU A 104 3.09 20.77 -24.13
N GLY A 105 1.90 21.31 -23.84
CA GLY A 105 0.87 21.59 -24.85
C GLY A 105 0.10 20.35 -25.33
N LYS A 106 0.20 19.22 -24.63
CA LYS A 106 -0.50 17.95 -24.94
C LYS A 106 -1.36 17.46 -23.77
N GLU A 107 -1.71 18.35 -22.85
CA GLU A 107 -2.51 18.04 -21.68
C GLU A 107 -3.87 17.44 -22.08
N ASN A 108 -4.26 16.36 -21.40
CA ASN A 108 -5.54 15.66 -21.62
C ASN A 108 -5.74 15.13 -23.05
N THR A 109 -4.66 14.85 -23.78
CA THR A 109 -4.71 14.21 -25.09
C THR A 109 -4.17 12.78 -25.02
N MET A 110 -4.85 11.82 -25.64
CA MET A 110 -4.38 10.42 -25.67
C MET A 110 -3.02 10.32 -26.38
N GLY A 111 -2.02 9.78 -25.68
CA GLY A 111 -0.64 9.73 -26.18
C GLY A 111 0.13 11.04 -25.97
N GLY A 112 -0.44 12.00 -25.26
CA GLY A 112 0.21 13.24 -24.83
C GLY A 112 1.09 13.07 -23.59
N GLU A 113 1.06 11.90 -22.95
CA GLU A 113 1.80 11.60 -21.74
C GLU A 113 3.33 11.51 -21.97
N THR A 114 4.11 11.76 -20.91
CA THR A 114 5.56 11.49 -20.93
C THR A 114 5.83 9.99 -20.83
N GLU A 115 6.98 9.55 -21.33
CA GLU A 115 7.38 8.13 -21.24
C GLU A 115 7.64 7.73 -19.77
N GLU A 116 8.15 8.65 -18.96
CA GLU A 116 8.37 8.48 -17.53
C GLU A 116 7.04 8.22 -16.80
N TRP A 117 6.00 8.99 -17.11
CA TRP A 117 4.67 8.79 -16.54
C TRP A 117 4.06 7.44 -16.92
N LEU A 118 4.19 7.05 -18.19
CA LEU A 118 3.72 5.74 -18.65
C LEU A 118 4.47 4.59 -17.94
N ARG A 119 5.79 4.70 -17.77
CA ARG A 119 6.58 3.72 -17.01
C ARG A 119 6.19 3.69 -15.53
N TYR A 120 6.01 4.86 -14.90
CA TYR A 120 5.57 4.97 -13.51
C TYR A 120 4.25 4.23 -13.29
N GLY A 121 3.23 4.53 -14.11
CA GLY A 121 1.93 3.85 -14.03
C GLY A 121 2.04 2.35 -14.31
N TYR A 122 2.80 1.97 -15.34
CA TYR A 122 3.04 0.57 -15.67
C TYR A 122 3.61 -0.22 -14.48
N TYR A 123 4.69 0.27 -13.85
CA TYR A 123 5.33 -0.45 -12.74
C TYR A 123 4.46 -0.49 -11.49
N LEU A 124 3.69 0.57 -11.20
CA LEU A 124 2.74 0.58 -10.10
C LEU A 124 1.70 -0.55 -10.24
N HIS A 125 1.14 -0.74 -11.44
CA HIS A 125 0.17 -1.80 -11.73
C HIS A 125 0.82 -3.17 -11.87
N TYR A 126 1.98 -3.27 -12.53
CA TYR A 126 2.71 -4.51 -12.75
C TYR A 126 3.06 -5.20 -11.43
N ALA A 127 3.49 -4.43 -10.42
CA ALA A 127 3.83 -4.96 -9.11
C ALA A 127 2.66 -5.76 -8.51
N GLU A 128 1.44 -5.22 -8.54
CA GLU A 128 0.26 -5.88 -7.94
C GLU A 128 -0.40 -6.91 -8.87
N GLY A 129 -0.54 -6.57 -10.16
CA GLY A 129 -1.33 -7.34 -11.11
C GLY A 129 -0.58 -8.50 -11.77
N SER A 130 0.75 -8.41 -11.86
CA SER A 130 1.56 -9.43 -12.55
C SER A 130 2.55 -10.09 -11.60
N LEU A 131 3.38 -9.32 -10.90
CA LEU A 131 4.46 -9.90 -10.08
C LEU A 131 3.94 -10.60 -8.81
N MET A 132 3.05 -9.95 -8.05
CA MET A 132 2.56 -10.50 -6.78
C MET A 132 1.85 -11.86 -6.90
N PRO A 133 0.98 -12.12 -7.89
CA PRO A 133 0.41 -13.45 -8.10
C PRO A 133 1.47 -14.55 -8.21
N TYR A 134 2.56 -14.32 -8.96
CA TYR A 134 3.65 -15.29 -9.09
C TYR A 134 4.41 -15.48 -7.76
N LEU A 135 4.68 -14.41 -7.01
CA LEU A 135 5.34 -14.51 -5.71
C LEU A 135 4.49 -15.29 -4.69
N VAL A 136 3.18 -15.07 -4.67
CA VAL A 136 2.25 -15.83 -3.83
C VAL A 136 2.21 -17.29 -4.25
N PHE A 137 2.16 -17.57 -5.55
CA PHE A 137 2.22 -18.94 -6.05
C PHE A 137 3.50 -19.65 -5.62
N ALA A 138 4.66 -19.01 -5.81
CA ALA A 138 5.95 -19.53 -5.39
C ALA A 138 5.97 -19.83 -3.87
N LEU A 139 5.48 -18.90 -3.04
CA LEU A 139 5.40 -19.07 -1.60
C LEU A 139 4.55 -20.30 -1.21
N VAL A 140 3.39 -20.48 -1.84
CA VAL A 140 2.50 -21.62 -1.57
C VAL A 140 3.16 -22.95 -1.98
N VAL A 141 3.80 -22.99 -3.15
CA VAL A 141 4.51 -24.18 -3.63
C VAL A 141 5.67 -24.54 -2.70
N SER A 142 6.51 -23.57 -2.34
CA SER A 142 7.64 -23.78 -1.42
C SER A 142 7.20 -24.30 -0.05
N ARG A 143 6.05 -23.84 0.49
CA ARG A 143 5.51 -24.35 1.77
C ARG A 143 5.08 -25.81 1.66
N LYS A 144 4.39 -26.21 0.59
CA LYS A 144 3.98 -27.60 0.37
C LYS A 144 5.19 -28.54 0.30
N LEU A 145 6.23 -28.14 -0.43
CA LEU A 145 7.47 -28.92 -0.52
C LEU A 145 8.17 -29.04 0.84
N SER A 146 8.25 -27.94 1.61
CA SER A 146 8.82 -27.95 2.96
C SER A 146 8.07 -28.89 3.91
N LEU A 147 6.73 -28.88 3.91
CA LEU A 147 5.93 -29.75 4.78
C LEU A 147 6.07 -31.23 4.39
N SER A 148 6.14 -31.53 3.09
CA SER A 148 6.34 -32.89 2.57
C SER A 148 7.74 -33.48 2.87
N SER A 149 8.74 -32.63 3.07
CA SER A 149 10.08 -33.05 3.51
C SER A 149 10.17 -33.36 5.00
N ARG A 150 9.37 -32.67 5.84
CA ARG A 150 9.34 -32.89 7.30
C ARG A 150 8.49 -34.09 7.73
N SER A 151 7.56 -34.55 6.88
CA SER A 151 6.75 -35.75 7.13
C SER A 151 7.43 -37.06 6.71
N ARG A 152 8.69 -37.01 6.25
CA ARG A 152 9.48 -38.15 5.77
C ARG A 152 10.70 -38.47 6.66
N LEU A 153 10.77 -37.84 7.83
CA LEU A 153 11.72 -38.11 8.91
C LEU A 153 10.92 -38.48 10.16
#